data_AF-A0A7C0YK61-F1
#
_entry.id   AF-A0A7C0YK61-F1
#
_cell.length_a   1.000
_cell.length_b   1.000
_cell.length_c   1.000
_cell.angle_alpha   90.00
_cell.angle_beta   90.00
_cell.angle_gamma   90.00
#
_symmetry.space_group_name_H-M   'P 1'
#
loop_
_entity.id
_entity.type
_entity.pdbx_description
1 polymer ?
#
loop_
_entity_poly.entity_id
_entity_poly.type
_entity_poly.pdbx_seq_one_letter_code
_entity_poly.pdbx_strand_id
1 'polypeptide(L)'
;MIEEKLEYKPIPVKDLLRDLKNLSWLMTNLAFSAIIYGEKSLAEEVLELEKRVTYLEYLLIMQSSLATRNPRDAEKMVSIIKLAESIGRISNAAADIAYTSLCY
;
A
#
# COMPACT_ATOMS: atom_id res chain seq x y z
N MET A 1 14.91 -8.35 -11.33
CA MET A 1 13.92 -7.93 -10.32
C MET A 1 14.30 -8.58 -9.02
N ILE A 2 14.83 -7.79 -8.09
CA ILE A 2 15.14 -8.28 -6.74
C ILE A 2 13.82 -8.12 -5.99
N GLU A 3 13.12 -9.21 -5.68
CA GLU A 3 12.20 -9.20 -4.54
C GLU A 3 13.04 -8.72 -3.35
N GLU A 4 12.82 -7.49 -2.88
CA GLU A 4 13.34 -7.09 -1.57
C GLU A 4 12.87 -8.17 -0.62
N LYS A 5 13.81 -8.98 -0.12
CA LYS A 5 13.52 -10.07 0.79
C LYS A 5 12.69 -9.46 1.92
N LEU A 6 11.47 -9.96 2.12
CA LEU A 6 10.57 -9.39 3.11
C LEU A 6 11.22 -9.55 4.49
N GLU A 7 11.77 -8.45 4.98
CA GLU A 7 12.49 -8.39 6.24
C GLU A 7 11.82 -7.42 7.18
N TYR A 8 11.73 -7.84 8.43
CA TYR A 8 11.18 -7.03 9.50
C TYR A 8 12.01 -5.76 9.70
N LYS A 9 11.33 -4.61 9.81
CA LYS A 9 11.92 -3.33 10.21
C LYS A 9 11.09 -2.71 11.34
N PRO A 10 11.73 -2.18 12.42
CA PRO A 10 11.06 -1.62 13.59
C PRO A 10 10.45 -0.23 13.30
N ILE A 11 9.42 -0.18 12.46
CA ILE A 11 8.71 1.06 12.10
C ILE A 11 7.42 1.17 12.91
N PRO A 12 7.10 2.32 13.52
CA PRO A 12 5.84 2.50 14.24
C PRO A 12 4.62 2.27 13.34
N VAL A 13 3.62 1.53 13.85
CA VAL A 13 2.35 1.25 13.14
C VAL A 13 1.67 2.52 12.65
N LYS A 14 1.73 3.61 13.43
CA LYS A 14 1.17 4.92 13.06
C LYS A 14 1.81 5.47 11.78
N ASP A 15 3.13 5.34 11.66
CA ASP A 15 3.88 5.89 10.53
C ASP A 15 3.64 5.03 9.29
N LEU A 16 3.58 3.70 9.44
CA LEU A 16 3.17 2.79 8.36
C LEU A 16 1.77 3.11 7.84
N LEU A 17 0.78 3.32 8.72
CA LEU A 17 -0.57 3.71 8.29
C LEU A 17 -0.61 5.06 7.58
N ARG A 18 0.16 6.05 8.06
CA ARG A 18 0.27 7.36 7.41
C ARG A 18 0.82 7.21 5.99
N ASP A 19 1.87 6.42 5.83
CA ASP A 19 2.54 6.23 4.56
C ASP A 19 1.66 5.44 3.59
N LEU A 20 0.99 4.37 4.05
CA LEU A 20 -0.03 3.65 3.29
C LEU A 20 -1.12 4.61 2.76
N LYS A 21 -1.71 5.43 3.64
CA LYS A 21 -2.77 6.39 3.28
C LYS A 21 -2.29 7.47 2.30
N ASN A 22 -1.06 7.94 2.43
CA ASN A 22 -0.51 8.95 1.53
C ASN A 22 -0.17 8.35 0.16
N LEU A 23 0.38 7.14 0.13
CA LEU A 23 0.68 6.43 -1.11
C LEU A 23 -0.58 6.07 -1.87
N SER A 24 -1.63 5.56 -1.22
CA SER A 24 -2.88 5.25 -1.91
C SER A 24 -3.53 6.49 -2.54
N TRP A 25 -3.45 7.64 -1.85
CA TRP A 25 -3.89 8.91 -2.41
C TRP A 25 -3.04 9.32 -3.62
N LEU A 26 -1.71 9.24 -3.51
CA LEU A 26 -0.81 9.55 -4.62
C LEU A 26 -1.06 8.66 -5.84
N MET A 27 -1.12 7.34 -5.63
CA MET A 27 -1.40 6.35 -6.67
C MET A 27 -2.72 6.64 -7.39
N THR A 28 -3.78 6.97 -6.64
CA THR A 28 -5.08 7.33 -7.23
C THR A 28 -4.96 8.54 -8.15
N ASN A 29 -4.26 9.60 -7.71
CA ASN A 29 -4.08 10.81 -8.53
C ASN A 29 -3.22 10.54 -9.77
N LEU A 30 -2.15 9.75 -9.63
CA LEU A 30 -1.27 9.38 -10.74
C LEU A 30 -2.00 8.50 -11.76
N ALA A 31 -2.79 7.52 -11.31
CA ALA A 31 -3.56 6.65 -12.20
C ALA A 31 -4.55 7.43 -13.07
N PHE A 32 -5.29 8.38 -12.47
CA PHE A 32 -6.17 9.25 -13.26
C PHE A 32 -5.40 10.21 -14.16
N SER A 33 -4.26 10.72 -13.71
CA SER A 33 -3.41 11.59 -14.54
C SER A 33 -2.85 10.84 -15.75
N ALA A 34 -2.43 9.58 -15.58
CA ALA A 34 -1.96 8.72 -16.67
C ALA A 34 -3.03 8.56 -17.76
N ILE A 35 -4.29 8.36 -17.37
CA ILE A 35 -5.41 8.28 -18.32
C ILE A 35 -5.67 9.62 -19.00
N ILE A 36 -5.78 10.71 -18.23
CA ILE A 36 -6.16 12.03 -18.76
C ILE A 36 -5.11 12.55 -19.76
N TYR A 37 -3.83 12.32 -19.49
CA TYR A 37 -2.73 12.83 -20.30
C TYR A 37 -2.15 11.79 -21.28
N GLY A 38 -2.56 10.53 -21.20
CA GLY A 38 -1.99 9.45 -22.01
C GLY A 38 -0.52 9.14 -21.68
N GLU A 39 -0.09 9.42 -20.45
CA GLU A 39 1.31 9.33 -20.02
C GLU A 39 1.61 7.97 -19.38
N LYS A 40 2.19 7.05 -20.18
CA LYS A 40 2.53 5.68 -19.74
C LYS A 40 3.52 5.66 -18.57
N SER A 41 4.42 6.63 -18.50
CA SER A 41 5.39 6.75 -17.41
C SER A 41 4.71 6.92 -16.04
N LEU A 42 3.58 7.63 -15.98
CA LEU A 42 2.80 7.77 -14.75
C LEU A 42 2.14 6.45 -14.35
N ALA A 43 1.70 5.65 -15.32
CA ALA A 43 1.13 4.34 -15.04
C ALA A 43 2.19 3.34 -14.54
N GLU A 44 3.39 3.36 -15.13
CA GLU A 44 4.52 2.56 -14.65
C GLU A 44 4.90 2.91 -13.21
N GLU A 45 4.90 4.21 -12.85
CA GLU A 45 5.12 4.66 -11.48
C GLU A 45 4.05 4.12 -10.51
N VAL A 46 2.76 4.12 -10.90
CA VAL A 46 1.69 3.55 -10.07
C VAL A 46 1.94 2.06 -9.77
N LEU A 47 2.38 1.29 -10.77
CA LEU A 47 2.70 -0.14 -10.59
C LEU A 47 3.90 -0.37 -9.66
N GLU A 48 4.87 0.55 -9.63
CA GLU A 48 5.98 0.48 -8.68
C GLU A 48 5.54 0.86 -7.26
N LEU A 49 4.69 1.89 -7.13
CA LEU A 49 4.12 2.29 -5.84
C LEU A 49 3.21 1.21 -5.25
N GLU A 50 2.51 0.41 -6.07
CA GLU A 50 1.72 -0.73 -5.62
C GLU A 50 2.59 -1.73 -4.84
N LYS A 51 3.75 -2.12 -5.40
CA LYS A 51 4.70 -3.02 -4.72
C LYS A 51 5.16 -2.42 -3.39
N ARG A 52 5.38 -1.10 -3.36
CA ARG A 52 5.75 -0.40 -2.12
C ARG A 52 4.64 -0.45 -1.09
N VAL A 53 3.38 -0.26 -1.48
CA VAL A 53 2.22 -0.39 -0.59
C VAL A 53 2.15 -1.81 -0.03
N THR A 54 2.24 -2.84 -0.88
CA THR A 54 2.24 -4.24 -0.43
C THR A 54 3.34 -4.52 0.59
N TYR A 55 4.56 -4.00 0.37
CA TYR A 55 5.66 -4.12 1.33
C TYR A 55 5.33 -3.46 2.69
N LEU A 56 4.74 -2.26 2.69
CA LEU A 56 4.37 -1.56 3.92
C LEU A 56 3.22 -2.27 4.66
N GLU A 57 2.27 -2.89 3.96
CA GLU A 57 1.23 -3.72 4.57
C GLU A 57 1.84 -4.91 5.31
N TYR A 58 2.80 -5.61 4.70
CA TYR A 58 3.50 -6.70 5.36
C TYR A 58 4.26 -6.24 6.60
N LEU A 59 4.96 -5.11 6.53
CA LEU A 59 5.60 -4.52 7.71
C LEU A 59 4.58 -4.20 8.80
N LEU A 60 3.40 -3.66 8.45
CA LEU A 60 2.36 -3.33 9.40
C LEU A 60 1.82 -4.59 10.09
N ILE A 61 1.58 -5.66 9.33
CA ILE A 61 1.13 -6.95 9.88
C ILE A 61 2.17 -7.51 10.85
N MET A 62 3.46 -7.48 10.49
CA MET A 62 4.53 -7.94 11.37
C MET A 62 4.61 -7.11 12.66
N GLN A 63 4.56 -5.78 12.56
CA GLN A 63 4.53 -4.88 13.73
C GLN A 63 3.33 -5.12 14.63
N SER A 64 2.16 -5.25 14.02
CA SER A 64 0.90 -5.54 14.69
C SER A 64 0.96 -6.87 15.45
N SER A 65 1.55 -7.89 14.83
CA SER A 65 1.72 -9.22 15.41
C SER A 65 2.66 -9.21 16.62
N LEU A 66 3.79 -8.50 16.52
CA LEU A 66 4.76 -8.39 17.62
C LEU A 66 4.26 -7.52 18.78
N ALA A 67 3.38 -6.55 18.50
CA ALA A 67 2.77 -5.68 19.51
C ALA A 67 1.61 -6.36 20.25
N THR A 68 0.98 -7.38 19.68
CA THR A 68 -0.20 -8.04 20.24
C THR A 68 0.20 -9.11 21.25
N ARG A 69 -0.02 -8.87 22.55
CA ARG A 69 0.42 -9.78 23.63
C ARG A 69 -0.72 -10.44 24.41
N ASN A 70 -1.95 -9.99 24.20
CA ASN A 70 -3.15 -10.52 24.87
C ASN A 70 -4.40 -10.26 24.02
N PRO A 71 -5.56 -10.87 24.36
CA PRO A 71 -6.81 -10.69 23.60
C PRO A 71 -7.26 -9.23 23.45
N ARG A 72 -7.08 -8.36 24.46
CA ARG A 72 -7.48 -6.94 24.36
C ARG A 72 -6.59 -6.16 23.39
N ASP A 73 -5.30 -6.50 23.32
CA ASP A 73 -4.40 -5.91 22.32
C ASP A 73 -4.84 -6.32 20.91
N ALA A 74 -5.22 -7.60 20.74
CA ALA A 74 -5.70 -8.13 19.47
C ALA A 74 -6.98 -7.41 19.03
N GLU A 75 -7.96 -7.25 19.93
CA GLU A 75 -9.21 -6.51 19.66
C GLU A 75 -8.95 -5.09 19.13
N LYS A 76 -7.99 -4.37 19.73
CA LYS A 76 -7.59 -3.03 19.25
C LYS A 76 -6.93 -3.11 17.87
N MET A 77 -6.05 -4.08 17.67
CA MET A 77 -5.25 -4.24 16.46
C MET A 77 -6.07 -4.64 15.23
N VAL A 78 -7.19 -5.35 15.40
CA VAL A 78 -8.09 -5.75 14.30
C VAL A 78 -8.46 -4.57 13.41
N SER A 79 -8.82 -3.44 14.02
CA SER A 79 -9.20 -2.22 13.28
C SER A 79 -8.06 -1.65 12.43
N ILE A 80 -6.83 -1.72 12.94
CA ILE A 80 -5.63 -1.20 12.27
C ILE A 80 -5.28 -2.08 11.07
N ILE A 81 -5.30 -3.40 11.25
CA ILE A 81 -5.04 -4.35 10.16
C ILE A 81 -6.08 -4.21 9.05
N LYS A 82 -7.38 -4.16 9.40
CA LYS A 82 -8.45 -3.96 8.41
C LYS A 82 -8.33 -2.64 7.67
N LEU A 83 -7.89 -1.57 8.33
CA LEU A 83 -7.66 -0.29 7.68
C LEU A 83 -6.53 -0.39 6.66
N ALA A 84 -5.41 -1.02 7.04
CA ALA A 84 -4.28 -1.26 6.12
C ALA A 84 -4.73 -2.03 4.88
N GLU A 85 -5.38 -3.19 5.05
CA GLU A 85 -5.90 -4.00 3.93
C GLU A 85 -6.87 -3.22 3.02
N SER A 86 -7.66 -2.33 3.61
CA SER A 86 -8.58 -1.48 2.83
C SER A 86 -7.84 -0.47 1.98
N ILE A 87 -6.72 0.05 2.48
CA ILE A 87 -5.83 0.94 1.73
C ILE A 87 -5.09 0.18 0.62
N GLY A 88 -4.65 -1.06 0.86
CA GLY A 88 -4.10 -1.93 -0.19
C GLY A 88 -5.10 -2.15 -1.32
N ARG A 89 -6.36 -2.44 -1.01
CA ARG A 89 -7.41 -2.57 -2.04
C ARG A 89 -7.59 -1.30 -2.88
N ILE A 90 -7.51 -0.12 -2.28
CA ILE A 90 -7.54 1.16 -3.03
C ILE A 90 -6.33 1.26 -3.95
N SER A 91 -5.15 0.86 -3.46
CA SER A 91 -3.89 0.93 -4.20
C SER A 91 -3.88 -0.03 -5.39
N ASN A 92 -4.35 -1.26 -5.21
CA ASN A 92 -4.51 -2.24 -6.30
C ASN A 92 -5.53 -1.73 -7.34
N ALA A 93 -6.65 -1.14 -6.90
CA ALA A 93 -7.62 -0.55 -7.83
C ALA A 93 -7.03 0.63 -8.62
N ALA A 94 -6.17 1.45 -8.01
CA ALA A 94 -5.45 2.50 -8.73
C ALA A 94 -4.46 1.92 -9.75
N ALA A 95 -3.77 0.81 -9.42
CA ALA A 95 -2.91 0.08 -10.36
C ALA A 95 -3.70 -0.50 -11.54
N ASP A 96 -4.88 -1.08 -11.30
CA ASP A 96 -5.78 -1.56 -12.36
C ASP A 96 -6.20 -0.44 -13.31
N ILE A 97 -6.56 0.74 -12.76
CA ILE A 97 -6.89 1.93 -13.55
C ILE A 97 -5.69 2.36 -14.40
N ALA A 98 -4.51 2.50 -13.78
CA ALA A 98 -3.28 2.89 -14.47
C ALA A 98 -2.92 1.91 -15.60
N TYR A 99 -3.06 0.60 -15.35
CA TYR A 99 -2.77 -0.45 -16.33
C TYR A 99 -3.57 -0.30 -17.62
N THR A 100 -4.82 0.21 -17.56
CA THR A 100 -5.63 0.46 -18.77
C THR A 100 -4.97 1.45 -19.73
N SER A 101 -4.19 2.42 -19.24
CA SER A 101 -3.49 3.41 -20.06
C SER A 101 -2.23 2.86 -20.75
N LEU A 102 -1.71 1.71 -20.30
CA LEU A 102 -0.57 1.05 -20.95
C LEU A 102 -1.00 0.28 -22.21
N CYS A 103 -2.26 -0.16 -22.25
CA CYS A 103 -2.86 -0.95 -23.32
C CYS A 103 -3.26 -0.14 -24.57
N TYR A 104 -3.31 1.19 -24.48
CA TYR A 104 -3.54 2.11 -25.60
C TYR A 104 -2.22 2.68 -26.12
#